data_AF-A0A3R6D2X5-F1
#
_entry.id   AF-A0A3R6D2X5-F1
#
_cell.length_a   1.000
_cell.length_b   1.000
_cell.length_c   1.000
_cell.angle_alpha   90.00
_cell.angle_beta   90.00
_cell.angle_gamma   90.00
#
_symmetry.space_group_name_H-M   'P 1'
#
loop_
_entity.id
_entity.type
_entity.pdbx_description
1 polymer ?
#
loop_
_entity_poly.entity_id
_entity_poly.type
_entity_poly.pdbx_seq_one_letter_code
_entity_poly.pdbx_strand_id
1 'polypeptide(L)'
;MEIKRREPYDKNHVMYYKDLEEFFIPELEIRYCKGAEIPTVSSIYNDYRVWLLFAEFEGKGWTCLQVAHSKKNVKKEIEFVLEHLSKRWDRSGCELTDSQFYKHVCPVPKRGENYRDILYRKIGYEGSEFKICVLNVDKYLGLKKVEKNNKNDAERIIEICKNQYAEAKIAYQTLAVYWRKVSSAIDGQTISYAVEHRSEFE
;
A
#
# COMPACT_ATOMS: atom_id res chain seq x y z
N MET A 1 -17.55 -1.44 8.09
CA MET A 1 -16.86 -2.76 8.06
C MET A 1 -16.12 -2.94 9.39
N GLU A 2 -16.44 -3.99 10.15
CA GLU A 2 -15.68 -4.31 11.37
C GLU A 2 -14.49 -5.20 10.99
N ILE A 3 -13.30 -4.60 10.90
CA ILE A 3 -12.07 -5.29 10.48
C ILE A 3 -11.33 -5.75 11.73
N LYS A 4 -11.09 -7.07 11.85
CA LYS A 4 -10.40 -7.64 13.01
C LYS A 4 -8.92 -7.84 12.73
N ARG A 5 -8.05 -7.25 13.56
CA ARG A 5 -6.59 -7.45 13.47
C ARG A 5 -6.20 -8.88 13.85
N ARG A 6 -5.11 -9.35 13.27
CA ARG A 6 -4.45 -10.63 13.60
C ARG A 6 -3.46 -10.41 14.73
N GLU A 7 -3.28 -11.42 15.57
CA GLU A 7 -2.06 -11.46 16.38
C GLU A 7 -0.84 -11.60 15.44
N PRO A 8 0.27 -10.92 15.75
CA PRO A 8 0.53 -10.20 16.99
C PRO A 8 0.29 -8.67 16.89
N TYR A 9 -0.48 -8.21 15.88
CA TYR A 9 -0.67 -6.81 15.49
C TYR A 9 -1.85 -6.10 16.18
N ASP A 10 -2.60 -6.81 17.01
CA ASP A 10 -3.81 -6.33 17.67
C ASP A 10 -3.56 -5.07 18.52
N LYS A 11 -2.41 -5.01 19.19
CA LYS A 11 -2.02 -3.89 20.08
C LYS A 11 -1.21 -2.80 19.41
N ASN A 12 -0.86 -2.96 18.14
CA ASN A 12 0.00 -2.01 17.45
C ASN A 12 -0.70 -0.65 17.29
N HIS A 13 0.08 0.42 17.46
CA HIS A 13 -0.31 1.74 17.01
C HIS A 13 -0.43 1.76 15.47
N VAL A 14 -1.36 2.58 14.95
CA VAL A 14 -1.61 2.68 13.51
C VAL A 14 -1.45 4.12 13.09
N MET A 15 -0.53 4.33 12.16
CA MET A 15 -0.38 5.60 11.46
C MET A 15 -1.43 5.73 10.37
N TYR A 16 -2.03 6.91 10.28
CA TYR A 16 -2.99 7.30 9.27
C TYR A 16 -2.32 8.23 8.25
N TYR A 17 -3.06 8.60 7.20
CA TYR A 17 -2.56 9.54 6.18
C TYR A 17 -1.93 10.80 6.79
N LYS A 18 -2.54 11.37 7.84
CA LYS A 18 -2.08 12.63 8.44
C LYS A 18 -0.72 12.51 9.12
N ASP A 19 -0.41 11.36 9.68
CA ASP A 19 0.88 11.09 10.32
C ASP A 19 2.01 10.93 9.27
N LEU A 20 1.65 10.72 7.99
CA LEU A 20 2.58 10.41 6.91
C LEU A 20 2.59 11.45 5.78
N GLU A 21 1.71 12.46 5.83
CA GLU A 21 1.47 13.37 4.70
C GLU A 21 2.72 14.14 4.27
N GLU A 22 3.63 14.40 5.22
CA GLU A 22 4.90 15.05 4.92
C GLU A 22 5.84 14.21 4.04
N PHE A 23 5.69 12.88 4.00
CA PHE A 23 6.54 11.99 3.22
C PHE A 23 6.01 11.74 1.81
N PHE A 24 4.80 12.18 1.51
CA PHE A 24 4.23 12.05 0.18
C PHE A 24 4.68 13.19 -0.73
N ILE A 25 4.56 12.98 -2.05
CA ILE A 25 4.72 14.02 -3.07
C ILE A 25 3.37 14.71 -3.26
N PRO A 26 3.16 15.94 -2.74
CA PRO A 26 1.82 16.55 -2.69
C PRO A 26 1.20 16.77 -4.08
N GLU A 27 2.03 17.06 -5.08
CA GLU A 27 1.60 17.31 -6.47
C GLU A 27 1.12 16.03 -7.18
N LEU A 28 1.40 14.86 -6.60
CA LEU A 28 1.02 13.55 -7.13
C LEU A 28 -0.05 12.85 -6.27
N GLU A 29 -0.73 13.59 -5.40
CA GLU A 29 -1.93 13.09 -4.74
C GLU A 29 -3.09 13.02 -5.74
N ILE A 30 -3.70 11.85 -5.85
CA ILE A 30 -4.96 11.67 -6.58
C ILE A 30 -6.07 11.51 -5.57
N ARG A 31 -7.16 12.26 -5.76
CA ARG A 31 -8.43 12.05 -5.06
C ARG A 31 -9.43 11.45 -6.03
N TYR A 32 -10.15 10.43 -5.60
CA TYR A 32 -11.17 9.77 -6.39
C TYR A 32 -12.41 9.47 -5.55
N CYS A 33 -13.55 10.02 -5.97
CA CYS A 33 -14.87 9.68 -5.45
C CYS A 33 -15.55 8.70 -6.41
N LYS A 34 -16.10 7.61 -5.88
CA LYS A 34 -16.78 6.60 -6.69
C LYS A 34 -18.01 7.18 -7.38
N GLY A 35 -18.07 7.02 -8.70
CA GLY A 35 -19.11 7.59 -9.55
C GLY A 35 -18.72 8.92 -10.20
N ALA A 36 -17.61 9.54 -9.76
CA ALA A 36 -17.00 10.64 -10.49
C ALA A 36 -16.21 10.13 -11.71
N GLU A 37 -15.80 11.07 -12.57
CA GLU A 37 -14.86 10.80 -13.65
C GLU A 37 -13.52 10.28 -13.10
N ILE A 38 -12.95 9.27 -13.76
CA ILE A 38 -11.68 8.68 -13.35
C ILE A 38 -10.55 9.68 -13.61
N PRO A 39 -9.73 10.03 -12.59
CA PRO A 39 -8.62 10.95 -12.75
C PRO A 39 -7.58 10.44 -13.77
N THR A 40 -7.02 11.36 -14.55
CA THR A 40 -5.92 11.04 -15.47
C THR A 40 -4.61 10.88 -14.70
N VAL A 41 -3.85 9.83 -15.01
CA VAL A 41 -2.53 9.57 -14.40
C VAL A 41 -1.42 9.95 -15.37
N SER A 42 -0.56 10.89 -14.96
CA SER A 42 0.55 11.37 -15.78
C SER A 42 1.75 10.41 -15.76
N SER A 43 2.70 10.58 -16.69
CA SER A 43 3.88 9.71 -16.78
C SER A 43 4.89 9.91 -15.64
N ILE A 44 4.86 11.05 -14.95
CA ILE A 44 5.78 11.39 -13.84
C ILE A 44 5.70 10.40 -12.68
N TYR A 45 4.57 9.71 -12.52
CA TYR A 45 4.42 8.65 -11.51
C TYR A 45 5.45 7.52 -11.68
N ASN A 46 5.94 7.29 -12.90
CA ASN A 46 6.92 6.25 -13.19
C ASN A 46 8.34 6.56 -12.67
N ASP A 47 8.59 7.80 -12.24
CA ASP A 47 9.84 8.18 -11.57
C ASP A 47 9.89 7.70 -10.12
N TYR A 48 8.75 7.25 -9.60
CA TYR A 48 8.60 6.72 -8.25
C TYR A 48 8.37 5.21 -8.27
N ARG A 49 8.43 4.62 -7.07
CA ARG A 49 8.42 3.17 -6.89
C ARG A 49 7.37 2.70 -5.91
N VAL A 50 7.09 3.48 -4.86
CA VAL A 50 6.15 3.09 -3.80
C VAL A 50 4.94 4.02 -3.82
N TRP A 51 3.74 3.43 -3.85
CA TRP A 51 2.48 4.14 -3.80
C TRP A 51 1.52 3.50 -2.80
N LEU A 52 0.60 4.30 -2.28
CA LEU A 52 -0.37 3.91 -1.25
C LEU A 52 -1.78 4.26 -1.69
N LEU A 53 -2.74 3.40 -1.35
CA LEU A 53 -4.17 3.65 -1.47
C LEU A 53 -4.76 3.84 -0.08
N PHE A 54 -5.42 4.97 0.14
CA PHE A 54 -6.20 5.27 1.33
C PHE A 54 -7.68 5.36 0.99
N ALA A 55 -8.52 5.08 1.98
CA ALA A 55 -9.94 5.39 1.94
C ALA A 55 -10.38 6.09 3.22
N GLU A 56 -11.38 6.95 3.10
CA GLU A 56 -12.02 7.59 4.24
C GLU A 56 -13.10 6.67 4.81
N PHE A 57 -13.00 6.38 6.11
CA PHE A 57 -14.07 5.71 6.84
C PHE A 57 -14.53 6.63 7.97
N GLU A 58 -15.86 6.71 8.16
CA GLU A 58 -16.46 7.54 9.21
C GLU A 58 -15.79 7.30 10.57
N GLY A 59 -15.34 8.39 11.20
CA GLY A 59 -14.72 8.39 12.53
C GLY A 59 -13.31 7.81 12.62
N LYS A 60 -12.69 7.36 11.51
CA LYS A 60 -11.34 6.74 11.49
C LYS A 60 -10.32 7.46 10.61
N GLY A 61 -10.72 8.58 10.00
CA GLY A 61 -9.89 9.33 9.06
C GLY A 61 -9.52 8.50 7.82
N TRP A 62 -8.46 8.93 7.14
CA TRP A 62 -7.93 8.27 5.93
C TRP A 62 -7.09 7.05 6.32
N THR A 63 -7.70 5.87 6.22
CA THR A 63 -7.10 4.58 6.55
C THR A 63 -6.35 4.01 5.35
N CYS A 64 -5.13 3.49 5.57
CA CYS A 64 -4.37 2.84 4.51
C CYS A 64 -4.98 1.47 4.16
N LEU A 65 -5.34 1.29 2.89
CA LEU A 65 -5.90 0.06 2.38
C LEU A 65 -4.84 -0.83 1.75
N GLN A 66 -3.93 -0.23 0.98
CA GLN A 66 -2.91 -0.95 0.22
C GLN A 66 -1.64 -0.13 0.12
N VAL A 67 -0.51 -0.82 0.13
CA VAL A 67 0.82 -0.29 -0.22
C VAL A 67 1.36 -1.17 -1.33
N ALA A 68 2.02 -0.59 -2.31
CA ALA A 68 2.67 -1.39 -3.35
C ALA A 68 3.97 -0.75 -3.84
N HIS A 69 4.94 -1.61 -4.11
CA HIS A 69 6.14 -1.29 -4.87
C HIS A 69 6.01 -1.76 -6.32
N SER A 70 6.17 -0.84 -7.27
CA SER A 70 6.26 -1.16 -8.70
C SER A 70 7.70 -1.07 -9.20
N LYS A 71 8.15 -2.10 -9.93
CA LYS A 71 9.48 -2.13 -10.55
C LYS A 71 9.59 -1.30 -11.84
N LYS A 72 8.47 -1.06 -12.54
CA LYS A 72 8.51 -0.52 -13.91
C LYS A 72 7.49 0.57 -14.22
N ASN A 73 6.22 0.40 -13.85
CA ASN A 73 5.16 1.26 -14.39
C ASN A 73 4.07 1.53 -13.36
N VAL A 74 4.40 2.42 -12.42
CA VAL A 74 3.46 2.89 -11.38
C VAL A 74 2.21 3.49 -12.03
N LYS A 75 2.36 4.24 -13.12
CA LYS A 75 1.22 4.83 -13.84
C LYS A 75 0.17 3.78 -14.18
N LYS A 76 0.55 2.71 -14.89
CA LYS A 76 -0.38 1.64 -15.29
C LYS A 76 -1.00 0.91 -14.10
N GLU A 77 -0.26 0.77 -13.01
CA GLU A 77 -0.80 0.17 -11.79
C GLU A 77 -1.87 1.05 -11.15
N ILE A 78 -1.65 2.36 -11.07
CA ILE A 78 -2.62 3.32 -10.55
C ILE A 78 -3.85 3.43 -11.46
N GLU A 79 -3.65 3.49 -12.78
CA GLU A 79 -4.75 3.45 -13.76
C GLU A 79 -5.61 2.19 -13.57
N PHE A 80 -4.96 1.03 -13.42
CA PHE A 80 -5.65 -0.22 -13.11
C PHE A 80 -6.44 -0.13 -11.80
N VAL A 81 -5.86 0.43 -10.73
CA VAL A 81 -6.56 0.59 -9.45
C VAL A 81 -7.82 1.43 -9.62
N LEU A 82 -7.69 2.63 -10.20
CA LEU A 82 -8.81 3.56 -10.38
C LEU A 82 -9.93 2.94 -11.22
N GLU A 83 -9.57 2.29 -12.33
CA GLU A 83 -10.53 1.60 -13.19
C GLU A 83 -11.32 0.54 -12.40
N HIS A 84 -10.66 -0.24 -11.55
CA HIS A 84 -11.29 -1.35 -10.83
C HIS A 84 -12.04 -0.92 -9.57
N LEU A 85 -11.64 0.19 -8.93
CA LEU A 85 -12.42 0.82 -7.86
C LEU A 85 -13.80 1.28 -8.34
N SER A 86 -13.90 1.70 -9.61
CA SER A 86 -15.17 2.15 -10.22
C SER A 86 -16.15 1.00 -10.51
N LYS A 87 -15.64 -0.22 -10.70
CA LYS A 87 -16.41 -1.38 -11.16
C LYS A 87 -17.26 -1.97 -10.04
N ARG A 88 -18.36 -2.64 -10.42
CA ARG A 88 -19.19 -3.40 -9.47
C ARG A 88 -18.46 -4.66 -9.01
N TRP A 89 -18.65 -5.01 -7.75
CA TRP A 89 -18.24 -6.28 -7.17
C TRP A 89 -19.47 -7.08 -6.77
N ASP A 90 -19.50 -8.36 -7.16
CA ASP A 90 -20.49 -9.31 -6.65
C ASP A 90 -19.90 -10.03 -5.45
N ARG A 91 -20.51 -9.82 -4.28
CA ARG A 91 -20.09 -10.43 -3.02
C ARG A 91 -20.52 -11.91 -2.95
N SER A 92 -21.52 -12.32 -3.73
CA SER A 92 -22.16 -13.62 -3.55
C SER A 92 -21.18 -14.78 -3.80
N GLY A 93 -20.98 -15.60 -2.76
CA GLY A 93 -20.08 -16.75 -2.81
C GLY A 93 -18.58 -16.41 -2.94
N CYS A 94 -18.15 -15.18 -2.60
CA CYS A 94 -16.74 -14.84 -2.50
C CYS A 94 -16.21 -15.19 -1.11
N GLU A 95 -15.35 -16.20 -1.02
CA GLU A 95 -14.64 -16.53 0.21
C GLU A 95 -13.59 -15.47 0.55
N LEU A 96 -13.38 -15.24 1.85
CA LEU A 96 -12.40 -14.28 2.35
C LEU A 96 -11.32 -14.97 3.18
N THR A 97 -10.08 -14.59 2.92
CA THR A 97 -8.89 -15.02 3.66
C THR A 97 -8.22 -13.84 4.37
N ASP A 98 -7.22 -14.15 5.17
CA ASP A 98 -6.47 -13.19 5.94
C ASP A 98 -5.52 -12.38 5.04
N SER A 99 -5.38 -11.09 5.35
CA SER A 99 -4.22 -10.31 4.90
C SER A 99 -3.05 -10.53 5.87
N GLN A 100 -1.94 -9.80 5.70
CA GLN A 100 -0.87 -9.85 6.68
C GLN A 100 -1.37 -9.45 8.08
N PHE A 101 -2.16 -8.38 8.16
CA PHE A 101 -2.50 -7.74 9.44
C PHE A 101 -3.94 -8.00 9.91
N TYR A 102 -4.85 -8.44 9.04
CA TYR A 102 -6.27 -8.59 9.37
C TYR A 102 -6.86 -9.93 8.94
N LYS A 103 -7.90 -10.34 9.66
CA LYS A 103 -8.64 -11.57 9.42
C LYS A 103 -9.72 -11.37 8.37
N HIS A 104 -9.87 -12.33 7.45
CA HIS A 104 -11.00 -12.43 6.50
C HIS A 104 -11.28 -11.14 5.70
N VAL A 105 -10.26 -10.53 5.10
CA VAL A 105 -10.40 -9.29 4.30
C VAL A 105 -10.10 -9.49 2.81
N CYS A 106 -9.20 -10.42 2.47
CA CYS A 106 -8.74 -10.61 1.10
C CYS A 106 -9.65 -11.59 0.35
N PRO A 107 -10.13 -11.26 -0.87
CA PRO A 107 -10.97 -12.17 -1.63
C PRO A 107 -10.16 -13.35 -2.17
N VAL A 108 -10.77 -14.53 -2.17
CA VAL A 108 -10.24 -15.71 -2.84
C VAL A 108 -10.80 -15.78 -4.26
N PRO A 109 -9.95 -15.63 -5.30
CA PRO A 109 -10.41 -15.69 -6.68
C PRO A 109 -10.86 -17.12 -7.04
N LYS A 110 -11.97 -17.23 -7.78
CA LYS A 110 -12.32 -18.49 -8.43
C LYS A 110 -11.33 -18.78 -9.56
N ARG A 111 -11.32 -20.03 -10.03
CA ARG A 111 -10.40 -20.49 -11.08
C ARG A 111 -10.49 -19.58 -12.32
N GLY A 112 -9.38 -18.97 -12.71
CA GLY A 112 -9.27 -18.10 -13.88
C GLY A 112 -9.52 -16.61 -13.60
N GLU A 113 -9.94 -16.24 -12.39
CA GLU A 113 -10.13 -14.84 -12.03
C GLU A 113 -8.82 -14.16 -11.58
N ASN A 114 -8.70 -12.87 -11.88
CA ASN A 114 -7.56 -12.08 -11.47
C ASN A 114 -7.75 -11.57 -10.03
N TYR A 115 -6.85 -11.95 -9.11
CA TYR A 115 -6.92 -11.51 -7.71
C TYR A 115 -6.94 -9.99 -7.54
N ARG A 116 -6.07 -9.25 -8.25
CA ARG A 116 -5.96 -7.79 -8.12
C ARG A 116 -7.24 -7.11 -8.58
N ASP A 117 -7.80 -7.59 -9.68
CA ASP A 117 -9.08 -7.11 -10.21
C ASP A 117 -10.18 -7.23 -9.15
N ILE A 118 -10.40 -8.43 -8.61
CA ILE A 118 -11.42 -8.68 -7.60
C ILE A 118 -11.17 -7.85 -6.33
N LEU A 119 -9.91 -7.76 -5.90
CA LEU A 119 -9.53 -6.97 -4.73
C LEU A 119 -9.94 -5.50 -4.87
N TYR A 120 -9.59 -4.83 -5.97
CA TYR A 120 -9.92 -3.41 -6.12
C TYR A 120 -11.41 -3.18 -6.37
N ARG A 121 -12.11 -4.12 -7.01
CA ARG A 121 -13.58 -4.07 -7.08
C ARG A 121 -14.21 -4.16 -5.69
N LYS A 122 -13.72 -5.08 -4.84
CA LYS A 122 -14.17 -5.21 -3.44
C LYS A 122 -13.89 -3.92 -2.65
N ILE A 123 -12.70 -3.37 -2.77
CA ILE A 123 -12.35 -2.09 -2.11
C ILE A 123 -13.31 -0.99 -2.56
N GLY A 124 -13.56 -0.88 -3.87
CA GLY A 124 -14.53 0.05 -4.43
C GLY A 124 -15.96 -0.21 -3.95
N TYR A 125 -16.33 -1.44 -3.62
CA TYR A 125 -17.64 -1.75 -3.04
C TYR A 125 -17.76 -1.30 -1.57
N GLU A 126 -16.67 -1.31 -0.81
CA GLU A 126 -16.66 -1.03 0.62
C GLU A 126 -16.38 0.44 0.98
N GLY A 127 -15.94 1.25 0.01
CA GLY A 127 -15.68 2.67 0.19
C GLY A 127 -16.11 3.51 -1.01
N SER A 128 -16.25 4.81 -0.79
CA SER A 128 -16.62 5.78 -1.83
C SER A 128 -15.55 6.83 -2.07
N GLU A 129 -14.75 7.19 -1.05
CA GLU A 129 -13.74 8.23 -1.12
C GLU A 129 -12.33 7.63 -1.01
N PHE A 130 -11.49 7.92 -1.99
CA PHE A 130 -10.15 7.34 -2.12
C PHE A 130 -9.08 8.41 -2.33
N LYS A 131 -7.90 8.13 -1.78
CA LYS A 131 -6.66 8.87 -2.05
C LYS A 131 -5.59 7.90 -2.53
N ILE A 132 -4.87 8.27 -3.59
CA ILE A 132 -3.65 7.60 -4.00
C ILE A 132 -2.50 8.58 -3.80
N CYS A 133 -1.48 8.14 -3.06
CA CYS A 133 -0.32 8.95 -2.71
C CYS A 133 0.96 8.24 -3.15
N VAL A 134 1.95 9.01 -3.58
CA VAL A 134 3.27 8.51 -3.96
C VAL A 134 4.27 8.85 -2.86
N LEU A 135 5.05 7.86 -2.43
CA LEU A 135 5.99 8.01 -1.33
C LEU A 135 7.34 8.53 -1.83
N ASN A 136 7.86 9.56 -1.17
CA ASN A 136 9.27 9.94 -1.27
C ASN A 136 10.11 9.01 -0.39
N VAL A 137 10.56 7.89 -0.98
CA VAL A 137 11.30 6.82 -0.26
C VAL A 137 12.56 7.35 0.42
N ASP A 138 13.33 8.22 -0.23
CA ASP A 138 14.56 8.75 0.34
C ASP A 138 14.27 9.64 1.55
N LYS A 139 13.28 10.55 1.45
CA LYS A 139 12.86 11.39 2.57
C LYS A 139 12.34 10.54 3.74
N TYR A 140 11.47 9.59 3.45
CA TYR A 140 10.84 8.72 4.43
C TYR A 140 11.85 7.84 5.19
N LEU A 141 12.88 7.35 4.50
CA LEU A 141 13.94 6.55 5.10
C LEU A 141 15.10 7.38 5.67
N GLY A 142 15.05 8.71 5.59
CA GLY A 142 16.13 9.59 6.02
C GLY A 142 17.43 9.42 5.21
N LEU A 143 17.33 8.93 3.98
CA LEU A 143 18.48 8.71 3.11
C LEU A 143 18.90 10.05 2.49
N LYS A 144 20.18 10.39 2.63
CA LYS A 144 20.78 11.44 1.81
C LYS A 144 20.76 10.96 0.36
N LYS A 145 20.43 11.84 -0.59
CA LYS A 145 20.51 11.53 -2.02
C LYS A 145 21.87 10.89 -2.31
N VAL A 146 21.86 9.59 -2.57
CA VAL A 146 23.06 8.89 -3.03
C VAL A 146 23.33 9.45 -4.42
N GLU A 147 24.54 9.98 -4.62
CA GLU A 147 24.95 10.45 -5.94
C GLU A 147 24.76 9.32 -6.96
N LYS A 148 24.41 9.65 -8.22
CA LYS A 148 24.11 8.67 -9.29
C LYS A 148 25.18 7.58 -9.50
N ASN A 149 26.35 7.72 -8.91
CA ASN A 149 27.45 6.77 -8.97
C ASN A 149 27.66 6.14 -7.59
N ASN A 150 26.94 5.06 -7.29
CA ASN A 150 27.15 4.25 -6.08
C ASN A 150 28.63 3.82 -6.01
N LYS A 151 29.36 4.37 -5.02
CA LYS A 151 30.81 4.26 -4.87
C LYS A 151 31.22 2.93 -4.24
N ASN A 152 30.34 2.33 -3.44
CA ASN A 152 30.60 1.09 -2.71
C ASN A 152 29.38 0.15 -2.74
N ASP A 153 29.58 -1.09 -2.29
CA ASP A 153 28.52 -2.11 -2.30
C ASP A 153 27.39 -1.80 -1.31
N ALA A 154 27.66 -1.11 -0.20
CA ALA A 154 26.62 -0.71 0.73
C ALA A 154 25.60 0.24 0.08
N GLU A 155 26.08 1.25 -0.65
CA GLU A 155 25.23 2.17 -1.43
C GLU A 155 24.42 1.43 -2.50
N ARG A 156 25.02 0.44 -3.18
CA ARG A 156 24.31 -0.40 -4.15
C ARG A 156 23.21 -1.23 -3.50
N ILE A 157 23.49 -1.84 -2.36
CA ILE A 157 22.53 -2.62 -1.58
C ILE A 157 21.37 -1.72 -1.16
N ILE A 158 21.64 -0.50 -0.66
CA ILE A 158 20.60 0.47 -0.29
C ILE A 158 19.72 0.78 -1.49
N GLU A 159 20.28 1.14 -2.64
CA GLU A 159 19.49 1.47 -3.84
C GLU A 159 18.63 0.29 -4.34
N ILE A 160 19.14 -0.94 -4.23
CA ILE A 160 18.41 -2.16 -4.61
C ILE A 160 17.24 -2.41 -3.66
N CYS A 161 17.46 -2.25 -2.35
CA CYS A 161 16.55 -2.73 -1.32
C CYS A 161 15.57 -1.66 -0.80
N LYS A 162 15.90 -0.36 -0.91
CA LYS A 162 15.18 0.73 -0.23
C LYS A 162 13.67 0.75 -0.50
N ASN A 163 13.25 0.47 -1.73
CA ASN A 163 11.83 0.52 -2.08
C ASN A 163 11.03 -0.63 -1.47
N GLN A 164 11.60 -1.83 -1.43
CA GLN A 164 10.99 -3.02 -0.80
C GLN A 164 10.93 -2.85 0.72
N TYR A 165 12.04 -2.38 1.30
CA TYR A 165 12.08 -2.05 2.72
C TYR A 165 11.05 -0.96 3.08
N ALA A 166 10.96 0.12 2.29
CA ALA A 166 9.99 1.19 2.51
C ALA A 166 8.55 0.70 2.40
N GLU A 167 8.22 -0.13 1.40
CA GLU A 167 6.91 -0.77 1.27
C GLU A 167 6.54 -1.56 2.52
N ALA A 168 7.41 -2.45 2.97
CA ALA A 168 7.15 -3.29 4.14
C ALA A 168 7.05 -2.48 5.43
N LYS A 169 7.94 -1.50 5.62
CA LYS A 169 7.93 -0.60 6.77
C LYS A 169 6.63 0.18 6.85
N ILE A 170 6.23 0.86 5.76
CA ILE A 170 5.02 1.70 5.78
C ILE A 170 3.75 0.85 5.82
N ALA A 171 3.74 -0.36 5.22
CA ALA A 171 2.64 -1.31 5.36
C ALA A 171 2.45 -1.76 6.82
N TYR A 172 3.55 -1.96 7.56
CA TYR A 172 3.51 -2.28 8.99
C TYR A 172 3.03 -1.09 9.83
N GLN A 173 3.59 0.10 9.65
CA GLN A 173 3.20 1.30 10.41
C GLN A 173 1.73 1.68 10.23
N THR A 174 1.21 1.50 9.02
CA THR A 174 -0.19 1.80 8.71
C THR A 174 -1.13 0.63 8.95
N LEU A 175 -0.59 -0.57 9.24
CA LEU A 175 -1.29 -1.84 9.14
C LEU A 175 -2.22 -1.85 7.93
N ALA A 176 -1.64 -1.83 6.72
CA ALA A 176 -2.40 -1.71 5.48
C ALA A 176 -3.37 -2.88 5.29
N VAL A 177 -4.67 -2.59 5.19
CA VAL A 177 -5.75 -3.59 5.33
C VAL A 177 -5.58 -4.80 4.42
N TYR A 178 -5.26 -4.58 3.15
CA TYR A 178 -5.18 -5.60 2.10
C TYR A 178 -3.75 -5.97 1.71
N TRP A 179 -2.75 -5.51 2.46
CA TRP A 179 -1.37 -5.83 2.17
C TRP A 179 -1.06 -7.29 2.50
N ARG A 180 -0.34 -7.95 1.60
CA ARG A 180 0.05 -9.35 1.73
C ARG A 180 1.56 -9.47 1.59
N LYS A 181 2.18 -10.08 2.59
CA LYS A 181 3.58 -10.44 2.57
C LYS A 181 3.87 -11.41 1.42
N VAL A 182 4.94 -11.14 0.68
CA VAL A 182 5.58 -12.14 -0.18
C VAL A 182 6.60 -12.89 0.68
N SER A 183 6.36 -14.18 0.92
CA SER A 183 7.01 -14.95 2.00
C SER A 183 8.54 -15.05 1.93
N SER A 184 9.17 -14.81 0.77
CA SER A 184 10.61 -15.03 0.53
C SER A 184 11.43 -13.77 0.23
N ALA A 185 10.83 -12.57 0.27
CA ALA A 185 11.49 -11.32 -0.09
C ALA A 185 11.95 -10.50 1.13
N ILE A 186 12.67 -9.40 0.88
CA ILE A 186 13.06 -8.38 1.88
C ILE A 186 11.88 -7.98 2.76
N ASP A 187 10.69 -7.86 2.18
CA ASP A 187 9.46 -7.53 2.88
C ASP A 187 9.18 -8.54 4.00
N GLY A 188 9.41 -9.81 3.73
CA GLY A 188 9.20 -10.87 4.69
C GLY A 188 10.13 -10.80 5.89
N GLN A 189 11.41 -10.50 5.66
CA GLN A 189 12.41 -10.30 6.70
C GLN A 189 12.13 -9.03 7.50
N THR A 190 11.77 -7.95 6.81
CA THR A 190 11.41 -6.66 7.41
C THR A 190 10.23 -6.80 8.36
N ILE A 191 9.17 -7.52 7.96
CA ILE A 191 8.01 -7.76 8.83
C ILE A 191 8.38 -8.60 10.06
N SER A 192 9.18 -9.66 9.88
CA SER A 192 9.63 -10.46 11.03
C SER A 192 10.44 -9.63 12.01
N TYR A 193 11.37 -8.80 11.52
CA TYR A 193 12.16 -7.89 12.33
C TYR A 193 11.30 -6.87 13.08
N ALA A 194 10.35 -6.23 12.40
CA ALA A 194 9.44 -5.25 13.00
C ALA A 194 8.55 -5.85 14.11
N VAL A 195 8.14 -7.11 13.98
CA VAL A 195 7.39 -7.82 15.03
C VAL A 195 8.25 -8.02 16.29
N GLU A 196 9.53 -8.32 16.12
CA GLU A 196 10.50 -8.52 17.22
C GLU A 196 10.98 -7.20 17.84
N HIS A 197 11.01 -6.11 17.06
CA HIS A 197 11.61 -4.82 17.43
C HIS A 197 10.61 -3.66 17.31
N ARG A 198 9.38 -3.84 17.84
CA ARG A 198 8.26 -2.90 17.62
C ARG A 198 8.58 -1.44 17.91
N SER A 199 9.33 -1.17 18.97
CA SER A 199 9.70 0.18 19.41
C SER A 199 10.54 0.96 18.39
N GLU A 200 11.14 0.29 17.40
CA GLU A 200 11.89 0.95 16.32
C GLU A 200 10.98 1.42 15.16
N PHE A 201 9.72 0.98 15.15
CA PHE A 201 8.77 1.20 14.06
C PHE A 201 7.52 1.98 14.49
N GLU A 202 7.25 2.08 15.80
CA GLU A 202 6.21 2.92 16.42
C GLU A 202 6.67 4.38 16.55
#